data_AF-A0AAF0FTT1-F1
#
_entry.id   AF-A0AAF0FTT1-F1
#
_cell.length_a   1.000
_cell.length_b   1.000
_cell.length_c   1.000
_cell.angle_alpha   90.00
_cell.angle_beta   90.00
_cell.angle_gamma   90.00
#
_symmetry.space_group_name_H-M   'P 1'
#
loop_
_entity.id
_entity.type
_entity.pdbx_description
1 polymer ?
#
loop_
_entity_poly.entity_id
_entity_poly.type
_entity_poly.pdbx_seq_one_letter_code
_entity_poly.pdbx_strand_id
1 'polypeptide(L)'
;MREEDLDWKIYHIIVEKKKCPISLLVDLSGTDSNKVLLSLKRLEKNCLVKFNDENAEILSLQETIMKNCLKNALTDTNSPVIIQNGIIKENPNYKG
;
A
#
# COMPACT_ATOMS: atom_id res chain seq x y z
N MET A 1 -16.83 13.93 -6.03
CA MET A 1 -15.49 13.80 -5.43
C MET A 1 -14.78 12.68 -6.17
N ARG A 2 -13.56 12.91 -6.67
CA ARG A 2 -12.80 11.87 -7.36
C ARG A 2 -12.32 10.84 -6.34
N GLU A 3 -12.06 9.62 -6.77
CA GLU A 3 -11.55 8.57 -5.87
C GLU A 3 -10.25 9.00 -5.18
N GLU A 4 -9.38 9.70 -5.91
CA GLU A 4 -8.11 10.25 -5.42
C GLU A 4 -8.29 11.26 -4.27
N ASP A 5 -9.35 12.09 -4.31
CA ASP A 5 -9.60 13.06 -3.25
C ASP A 5 -9.98 12.35 -1.94
N LEU A 6 -10.71 11.22 -2.02
CA LEU A 6 -11.00 10.37 -0.86
C LEU A 6 -9.74 9.67 -0.37
N ASP A 7 -8.95 9.09 -1.27
CA ASP A 7 -7.72 8.39 -0.94
C ASP A 7 -6.75 9.30 -0.19
N TRP A 8 -6.61 10.54 -0.64
CA TRP A 8 -5.83 11.56 0.04
C TRP A 8 -6.35 11.86 1.45
N LYS A 9 -7.67 12.05 1.61
CA LYS A 9 -8.28 12.29 2.91
C LYS A 9 -8.05 11.13 3.88
N ILE A 10 -8.29 9.90 3.43
CA ILE A 10 -8.10 8.68 4.25
C ILE A 10 -6.64 8.54 4.66
N TYR A 11 -5.71 8.71 3.72
CA TYR A 11 -4.27 8.64 4.00
C TYR A 11 -3.87 9.62 5.10
N HIS A 12 -4.31 10.88 5.04
CA HIS A 12 -3.98 11.87 6.05
C HIS A 12 -4.54 11.56 7.44
N ILE A 13 -5.77 11.03 7.53
CA ILE A 13 -6.33 10.60 8.81
C ILE A 13 -5.43 9.52 9.45
N ILE A 14 -4.93 8.56 8.66
CA ILE A 14 -4.06 7.49 9.16
C ILE A 14 -2.69 8.05 9.56
N VAL A 15 -2.13 9.00 8.80
CA VAL A 15 -0.86 9.69 9.15
C VAL A 15 -0.94 10.33 10.53
N GLU A 16 -2.03 11.05 10.81
CA GLU A 16 -2.21 11.73 12.11
C GLU A 16 -2.38 10.75 13.28
N LYS A 17 -3.05 9.61 13.05
CA LYS A 17 -3.36 8.64 14.10
C LYS A 17 -2.32 7.52 14.24
N LYS A 18 -1.38 7.39 13.28
CA LYS A 18 -0.38 6.31 13.10
C LYS A 18 -1.00 4.93 12.84
N LYS A 19 -1.92 4.50 13.70
CA LYS A 19 -2.74 3.30 13.56
C LYS A 19 -4.19 3.68 13.84
N CYS A 20 -5.06 3.46 12.85
CA CYS A 20 -6.42 3.95 12.87
C CYS A 20 -7.43 2.79 12.71
N PRO A 21 -8.38 2.61 13.64
CA PRO A 21 -9.48 1.67 13.47
C PRO A 21 -10.31 2.00 12.23
N ILE A 22 -10.78 0.97 11.49
CA ILE A 22 -11.60 1.19 10.28
C ILE A 22 -12.91 1.92 10.60
N SER A 23 -13.52 1.65 11.75
CA SER A 23 -14.71 2.37 12.23
C SER A 23 -14.44 3.87 12.39
N LEU A 24 -13.30 4.23 12.96
CA LEU A 24 -12.90 5.64 13.12
C LEU A 24 -12.63 6.31 11.76
N LEU A 25 -12.12 5.57 10.77
CA LEU A 25 -11.95 6.09 9.41
C LEU A 25 -13.31 6.39 8.76
N VAL A 26 -14.31 5.55 8.95
CA VAL A 26 -15.70 5.79 8.48
C VAL A 26 -16.25 7.08 9.10
N ASP A 27 -16.12 7.22 10.42
CA ASP A 27 -16.62 8.38 11.15
C ASP A 27 -15.92 9.68 10.72
N LEU A 28 -14.58 9.69 10.66
CA LEU A 28 -13.80 10.90 10.34
C LEU A 28 -13.84 11.26 8.85
N SER A 29 -13.96 10.27 7.98
CA SER A 29 -14.10 10.52 6.53
C SER A 29 -15.49 11.01 6.17
N GLY A 30 -16.51 10.72 6.98
CA GLY A 30 -17.90 11.02 6.68
C GLY A 30 -18.42 10.26 5.46
N THR A 31 -17.87 9.06 5.21
CA THR A 31 -18.22 8.22 4.07
C THR A 31 -18.52 6.80 4.49
N ASP A 32 -19.20 6.03 3.63
CA ASP A 32 -19.58 4.67 3.94
C ASP A 32 -18.39 3.70 3.99
N SER A 33 -18.53 2.62 4.76
CA SER A 33 -17.47 1.62 4.96
C SER A 33 -16.95 1.00 3.67
N ASN A 34 -17.81 0.80 2.67
CA ASN A 34 -17.41 0.23 1.39
C ASN A 34 -16.44 1.17 0.65
N LYS A 35 -16.71 2.48 0.63
CA LYS A 35 -15.80 3.45 0.04
C LYS A 35 -14.48 3.56 0.79
N VAL A 36 -14.49 3.49 2.11
CA VAL A 36 -13.26 3.44 2.93
C VAL A 36 -12.43 2.21 2.56
N LEU A 37 -13.04 1.03 2.47
CA LEU A 37 -12.35 -0.20 2.10
C LEU A 37 -11.78 -0.17 0.68
N LEU A 38 -12.52 0.38 -0.29
CA LEU A 38 -12.01 0.57 -1.66
C LEU A 38 -10.82 1.53 -1.69
N SER A 39 -10.88 2.60 -0.91
CA SER A 39 -9.78 3.55 -0.75
C SER A 39 -8.54 2.88 -0.16
N LEU A 40 -8.71 2.13 0.94
CA LEU A 40 -7.62 1.38 1.57
C LEU A 40 -7.00 0.36 0.62
N LYS A 41 -7.79 -0.34 -0.19
CA LYS A 41 -7.28 -1.26 -1.23
C LYS A 41 -6.42 -0.53 -2.27
N ARG A 42 -6.83 0.66 -2.73
CA ARG A 42 -6.02 1.47 -3.66
C ARG A 42 -4.73 1.96 -3.01
N LEU A 43 -4.80 2.45 -1.77
CA LEU A 43 -3.64 2.91 -1.01
C LEU A 43 -2.65 1.76 -0.73
N GLU A 44 -3.14 0.57 -0.38
CA GLU A 44 -2.32 -0.62 -0.17
C GLU A 44 -1.67 -1.10 -1.48
N LYS A 45 -2.42 -1.10 -2.59
CA LYS A 45 -1.89 -1.41 -3.93
C LYS A 45 -0.74 -0.48 -4.34
N ASN A 46 -0.75 0.76 -3.85
CA ASN A 46 0.30 1.75 -4.03
C ASN A 46 1.40 1.70 -2.94
N CYS A 47 1.37 0.68 -2.07
CA CYS A 47 2.35 0.47 -1.00
C CYS A 47 2.46 1.66 -0.04
N LEU A 48 1.36 2.37 0.22
CA LEU A 48 1.32 3.53 1.14
C LEU A 48 0.82 3.15 2.53
N VAL A 49 -0.12 2.20 2.58
CA VAL A 49 -0.72 1.71 3.83
C VAL A 49 -0.71 0.19 3.84
N LYS A 50 -0.85 -0.37 5.04
CA LYS A 50 -1.32 -1.74 5.24
C LYS A 50 -2.58 -1.68 6.09
N PHE A 51 -3.50 -2.59 5.86
CA PHE A 51 -4.71 -2.69 6.68
C PHE A 51 -5.14 -4.14 6.84
N ASN A 52 -5.92 -4.38 7.89
CA ASN A 52 -6.67 -5.62 8.10
C ASN A 52 -8.13 -5.27 8.39
N ASP A 53 -8.91 -6.26 8.82
CA ASP A 53 -10.34 -6.07 9.09
C ASP A 53 -10.63 -5.05 10.22
N GLU A 54 -9.64 -4.75 11.06
CA GLU A 54 -9.81 -3.90 12.24
C GLU A 54 -9.13 -2.53 12.12
N ASN A 55 -7.92 -2.48 11.54
CA ASN A 55 -7.05 -1.32 11.60
C ASN A 55 -6.31 -1.07 10.28
N ALA A 56 -6.02 0.20 10.01
CA ALA A 56 -5.09 0.64 8.97
C ALA A 56 -3.92 1.41 9.56
N GLU A 57 -2.74 1.28 8.97
CA GLU A 57 -1.52 1.97 9.40
C GLU A 57 -0.65 2.35 8.19
N ILE A 58 0.08 3.46 8.32
CA ILE A 58 1.02 3.93 7.30
C ILE A 58 2.21 2.97 7.25
N LEU A 59 2.68 2.65 6.05
CA LEU A 59 3.94 1.94 5.88
C LEU A 59 5.10 2.89 6.16
N SER A 60 6.08 2.42 6.92
CA SER A 60 7.36 3.11 7.05
C SER A 60 8.02 3.28 5.67
N LEU A 61 8.93 4.26 5.56
CA LEU A 61 9.67 4.47 4.31
C LEU A 61 10.38 3.19 3.85
N GLN A 62 10.95 2.44 4.78
CA GLN A 62 11.63 1.17 4.53
C GLN A 62 10.67 0.10 3.99
N GLU A 63 9.49 -0.05 4.60
CA GLU A 63 8.46 -0.98 4.11
C GLU A 63 7.96 -0.57 2.72
N THR A 64 7.75 0.72 2.47
CA THR A 64 7.33 1.27 1.18
C THR A 64 8.36 0.96 0.09
N ILE A 65 9.64 1.24 0.33
CA ILE A 65 10.72 0.94 -0.62
C ILE A 65 10.77 -0.56 -0.88
N MET A 66 10.80 -1.39 0.18
CA MET A 66 10.90 -2.84 0.05
C MET A 66 9.72 -3.43 -0.74
N LYS A 67 8.48 -3.05 -0.40
CA LYS A 67 7.28 -3.52 -1.11
C LYS A 67 7.29 -3.09 -2.58
N ASN A 68 7.73 -1.87 -2.90
CA ASN A 68 7.86 -1.43 -4.29
C ASN A 68 8.95 -2.20 -5.04
N CYS A 69 10.13 -2.42 -4.43
CA CYS A 69 11.18 -3.25 -5.03
C CYS A 69 10.68 -4.66 -5.31
N LEU A 70 9.99 -5.30 -4.37
CA LEU A 70 9.41 -6.64 -4.56
C LEU A 70 8.33 -6.64 -5.64
N LYS A 71 7.41 -5.67 -5.63
CA LYS A 71 6.35 -5.52 -6.63
C LYS A 71 6.95 -5.38 -8.04
N ASN A 72 7.94 -4.50 -8.19
CA ASN A 72 8.62 -4.29 -9.47
C ASN A 72 9.40 -5.54 -9.88
N ALA A 73 10.12 -6.19 -8.96
CA ALA A 73 10.85 -7.42 -9.25
C ALA A 73 9.96 -8.58 -9.71
N LEU A 74 8.71 -8.62 -9.23
CA LEU A 74 7.73 -9.63 -9.63
C LEU A 74 7.09 -9.34 -11.00
N THR A 75 7.02 -8.08 -11.42
CA THR A 75 6.30 -7.67 -12.64
C THR A 75 7.20 -7.25 -13.80
N ASP A 76 8.42 -6.82 -13.52
CA ASP A 76 9.38 -6.33 -14.51
C ASP A 76 10.38 -7.43 -14.88
N THR A 77 10.30 -7.92 -16.12
CA THR A 77 11.24 -8.93 -16.64
C THR A 77 12.68 -8.42 -16.74
N ASN A 78 12.89 -7.10 -16.70
CA ASN A 78 14.19 -6.43 -16.69
C ASN A 78 14.61 -5.99 -15.28
N SER A 79 13.91 -6.41 -14.22
CA SER A 79 14.34 -6.15 -12.85
C SER A 79 15.75 -6.74 -12.62
N PRO A 80 16.65 -6.06 -11.88
CA PRO A 80 17.97 -6.61 -11.55
C PRO A 80 17.90 -7.84 -10.64
N VAL A 81 16.74 -8.09 -10.03
CA VAL A 81 16.48 -9.23 -9.15
C VAL A 81 15.22 -9.99 -9.57
N ILE A 82 15.23 -11.30 -9.34
CA ILE A 82 14.08 -12.20 -9.53
C ILE A 82 13.73 -12.91 -8.22
N ILE A 83 12.46 -13.28 -8.06
CA ILE A 83 12.00 -14.09 -6.92
C ILE A 83 11.55 -15.45 -7.44
N GLN A 84 12.23 -16.52 -7.01
CA GLN A 84 11.89 -17.89 -7.42
C GLN A 84 11.85 -18.79 -6.19
N ASN A 85 10.71 -19.45 -5.96
CA ASN A 85 10.46 -20.31 -4.78
C ASN A 85 10.75 -19.59 -3.44
N GLY A 86 10.39 -18.30 -3.34
CA GLY A 86 10.63 -17.49 -2.14
C GLY A 86 12.08 -17.02 -1.93
N ILE A 87 12.97 -17.29 -2.88
CA ILE A 87 14.38 -16.85 -2.83
C ILE A 87 14.57 -15.66 -3.76
N ILE A 88 15.19 -14.60 -3.25
CA ILE A 88 15.63 -13.44 -4.03
C ILE A 88 16.98 -13.77 -4.67
N LYS A 89 17.08 -13.65 -5.99
CA LYS A 89 18.29 -13.92 -6.79
C LYS A 89 18.59 -12.73 -7.70
N GLU A 90 19.83 -12.60 -8.15
CA GLU A 90 20.18 -11.74 -9.29
C GLU A 90 19.48 -12.24 -10.56
N ASN A 91 19.02 -11.32 -11.41
CA ASN A 91 18.43 -11.65 -12.70
C ASN A 91 19.53 -11.91 -13.74
N PRO A 92 19.71 -13.15 -14.25
CA PRO A 92 20.77 -13.47 -15.21
C PRO A 92 20.58 -12.79 -16.57
N ASN A 93 19.38 -12.26 -16.86
CA ASN A 93 19.07 -11.56 -18.10
C ASN A 93 19.17 -10.04 -17.98
N TYR A 94 19.50 -9.52 -16.79
CA TYR A 94 19.65 -8.08 -16.58
C TYR A 94 20.86 -7.56 -17.36
N LYS A 95 20.61 -6.63 -18.29
CA LYS A 95 21.63 -5.88 -19.00
C LYS A 95 21.55 -4.44 -18.50
N GLY A 96 22.41 -4.10 -17.55
CA GLY A 96 22.49 -2.76 -16.95
C GLY A 96 22.89 -1.67 -17.95
#